data_AF-A0A1Q9CS00-F1
#
_entry.id   AF-A0A1Q9CS00-F1
#
_cell.length_a   1.000
_cell.length_b   1.000
_cell.length_c   1.000
_cell.angle_alpha   90.00
_cell.angle_beta   90.00
_cell.angle_gamma   90.00
#
_symmetry.space_group_name_H-M   'P 1'
#
loop_
_entity.id
_entity.type
_entity.pdbx_description
1 polymer ?
#
loop_
_entity_poly.entity_id
_entity_poly.type
_entity_poly.pdbx_seq_one_letter_code
_entity_poly.pdbx_strand_id
1 'polypeptide(L)'
;MHPQGLYQSIINGANGADKANYVRTLALLDGCANAPRSLRHKETRLLQVDVLLNRVVPAIPKMTKWLLAWWAVLGPAVAEELDAACMLQAQRSSTGVELSPQQLLQEKEDLERFDRLAQQLEENYDHLEENTVAAQALTDEFNEIASEDTEETQLFCEFGTTTLDFKTFSHGEVITRNSVPGVEITAQRRSDARNPCTGPLMILNNREGGATNDGDLKTCTNCALLVYSEDGDSQTVDDCAERPGPKFIFEWDTVKDLKNILLWDQDDGNSDTKIQLFNENDELIAEKDVDQKSGLNGKGTTVDLRVRGVKKLKVLMAGSGAIVQIKQCSVDGSEYGDPHILTLDGDKFDLYENGTFSLFHYSGRKTQFVSAEQDKPKTGLIDWQMFAHYGGPTWTAQGLLLVDRSNEGFRQAMELTAKDCQWRRKISAKGNWSNVGKDSSISLLEGGDYLSGFEFHSEKHLSLRMNTPEGLVDSINLHTVCKPKGINVRVSMPNIAESRFLKGQIQVGNGRGQNKFAVDKKWVALGGSDYANRFFQGLAGQQYSLLTSCTASERAKAEQICVKHLGEKMKNAKGTKGEIFNDCVFDVCRGGEEFAIAAEEMMSKK
;
A
#
# COMPACT_ATOMS: atom_id res chain seq x y z
N MET A 1 -8.40 22.63 36.78
CA MET A 1 -7.79 23.40 35.68
C MET A 1 -8.19 24.86 35.83
N HIS A 2 -7.24 25.79 35.76
CA HIS A 2 -7.49 27.23 35.95
C HIS A 2 -8.35 27.77 34.78
N PRO A 3 -9.44 28.53 35.03
CA PRO A 3 -10.37 28.97 33.99
C PRO A 3 -9.70 29.73 32.85
N GLN A 4 -8.68 30.55 33.17
CA GLN A 4 -7.96 31.38 32.20
C GLN A 4 -7.25 30.59 31.08
N GLY A 5 -6.84 29.35 31.33
CA GLY A 5 -6.18 28.52 30.30
C GLY A 5 -7.14 28.03 29.21
N LEU A 6 -8.42 27.81 29.57
CA LEU A 6 -9.44 27.34 28.63
C LEU A 6 -9.88 28.46 27.67
N TYR A 7 -10.08 29.68 28.20
CA TYR A 7 -10.46 30.84 27.39
C TYR A 7 -9.41 31.20 26.35
N GLN A 8 -8.12 31.13 26.71
CA GLN A 8 -7.04 31.47 25.79
C GLN A 8 -6.91 30.46 24.64
N SER A 9 -7.21 29.17 24.90
CA SER A 9 -7.18 28.12 23.88
C SER A 9 -8.28 28.31 22.83
N ILE A 10 -9.47 28.76 23.24
CA ILE A 10 -10.61 28.98 22.35
C ILE A 10 -10.39 30.22 21.48
N ILE A 11 -9.91 31.32 22.07
CA ILE A 11 -9.59 32.57 21.37
C ILE A 11 -8.47 32.40 20.32
N ASN A 12 -7.56 31.44 20.53
CA ASN A 12 -6.46 31.17 19.61
C ASN A 12 -6.87 30.30 18.42
N GLY A 13 -7.98 29.57 18.51
CA GLY A 13 -8.51 28.75 17.42
C GLY A 13 -9.53 29.45 16.52
N ALA A 14 -10.04 30.62 16.91
CA ALA A 14 -11.11 31.34 16.19
C ALA A 14 -10.60 32.31 15.11
N ASN A 15 -11.33 32.40 14.00
CA ASN A 15 -11.01 33.24 12.85
C ASN A 15 -11.49 34.69 13.08
N GLY A 16 -10.90 35.66 12.39
CA GLY A 16 -10.92 37.09 12.75
C GLY A 16 -12.25 37.71 13.22
N ALA A 17 -13.39 37.45 12.56
CA ALA A 17 -14.68 38.04 12.96
C ALA A 17 -15.23 37.42 14.27
N ASP A 18 -15.06 36.11 14.45
CA ASP A 18 -15.52 35.39 15.65
C ASP A 18 -14.67 35.75 16.86
N LYS A 19 -13.36 35.93 16.64
CA LYS A 19 -12.43 36.36 17.69
C LYS A 19 -12.78 37.73 18.28
N ALA A 20 -13.22 38.67 17.44
CA ALA A 20 -13.63 40.00 17.89
C ALA A 20 -14.93 39.97 18.71
N ASN A 21 -15.89 39.12 18.33
CA ASN A 21 -17.11 38.91 19.10
C ASN A 21 -16.83 38.22 20.45
N TYR A 22 -15.98 37.18 20.48
CA TYR A 22 -15.58 36.52 21.74
C TYR A 22 -14.90 37.46 22.73
N VAL A 23 -13.96 38.30 22.25
CA VAL A 23 -13.28 39.28 23.10
C VAL A 23 -14.26 40.34 23.63
N ARG A 24 -15.23 40.77 22.81
CA ARG A 24 -16.25 41.74 23.22
C ARG A 24 -17.22 41.17 24.26
N THR A 25 -17.66 39.92 24.10
CA THR A 25 -18.51 39.22 25.06
C THR A 25 -17.79 38.99 26.39
N LEU A 26 -16.51 38.61 26.37
CA LEU A 26 -15.72 38.43 27.60
C LEU A 26 -15.48 39.75 28.35
N ALA A 27 -15.26 40.86 27.63
CA ALA A 27 -15.12 42.18 28.24
C ALA A 27 -16.42 42.70 28.88
N LEU A 28 -17.58 42.34 28.32
CA LEU A 28 -18.89 42.61 28.92
C LEU A 28 -19.14 41.76 30.18
N LEU A 29 -18.69 40.49 30.17
CA LEU A 29 -18.83 39.57 31.30
C LEU A 29 -17.99 39.97 32.52
N ASP A 30 -16.77 40.49 32.32
CA ASP A 30 -15.95 41.05 33.41
C ASP A 30 -16.62 42.26 34.10
N GLY A 31 -17.48 42.99 33.38
CA GLY A 31 -18.30 44.08 33.92
C GLY A 31 -19.41 43.64 34.88
N CYS A 32 -19.86 42.39 34.82
CA CYS A 32 -20.96 41.85 35.65
C CYS A 32 -20.46 41.00 36.84
N ALA A 33 -19.15 41.02 37.17
CA ALA A 33 -18.51 40.18 38.20
C ALA A 33 -19.11 40.28 39.63
N ASN A 34 -19.90 41.33 39.91
CA ASN A 34 -20.60 41.53 41.19
C ASN A 34 -22.07 41.05 41.19
N ALA A 35 -22.52 40.33 40.17
CA ALA A 35 -23.89 39.85 40.06
C ALA A 35 -24.25 38.73 41.09
N PRO A 36 -25.55 38.56 41.44
CA PRO A 36 -26.03 37.50 42.34
C PRO A 36 -25.66 36.09 41.88
N ARG A 37 -25.49 35.17 42.84
CA ARG A 37 -25.06 33.76 42.63
C ARG A 37 -25.94 32.97 41.65
N SER A 38 -27.22 33.31 41.50
CA SER A 38 -28.18 32.63 40.61
C SER A 38 -27.85 32.82 39.12
N LEU A 39 -27.27 33.97 38.72
CA LEU A 39 -26.86 34.24 37.34
C LEU A 39 -25.58 33.48 36.95
N ARG A 40 -24.64 33.28 37.89
CA ARG A 40 -23.39 32.54 37.67
C ARG A 40 -23.57 31.03 37.42
N HIS A 41 -24.64 30.42 37.95
CA HIS A 41 -24.95 29.02 37.64
C HIS A 41 -25.50 28.83 36.22
N LYS A 42 -26.24 29.81 35.69
CA LYS A 42 -26.74 29.79 34.31
C LYS A 42 -25.60 30.05 33.29
N GLU A 43 -24.63 30.88 33.65
CA GLU A 43 -23.39 31.18 32.88
C GLU A 43 -22.50 29.94 32.65
N THR A 44 -22.38 29.08 33.67
CA THR A 44 -21.56 27.85 33.59
C THR A 44 -22.16 26.82 32.63
N ARG A 45 -23.50 26.81 32.46
CA ARG A 45 -24.20 25.88 31.56
C ARG A 45 -24.06 26.28 30.09
N LEU A 46 -24.16 27.58 29.75
CA LEU A 46 -23.99 28.06 28.37
C LEU A 46 -22.58 27.79 27.81
N LEU A 47 -21.54 27.91 28.65
CA LEU A 47 -20.16 27.57 28.28
C LEU A 47 -19.93 26.06 28.07
N GLN A 48 -20.73 25.19 28.72
CA GLN A 48 -20.66 23.74 28.49
C GLN A 48 -21.25 23.35 27.13
N VAL A 49 -22.32 24.03 26.68
CA VAL A 49 -22.93 23.83 25.35
C VAL A 49 -21.94 24.18 24.23
N ASP A 50 -21.19 25.28 24.38
CA ASP A 50 -20.24 25.78 23.37
C ASP A 50 -19.01 24.86 23.19
N VAL A 51 -18.57 24.20 24.27
CA VAL A 51 -17.48 23.21 24.25
C VAL A 51 -17.93 21.88 23.61
N LEU A 52 -19.18 21.50 23.81
CA LEU A 52 -19.78 20.30 23.20
C LEU A 52 -19.98 20.46 21.69
N LEU A 53 -20.48 21.63 21.24
CA LEU A 53 -20.65 21.94 19.83
C LEU A 53 -19.32 21.87 19.06
N ASN A 54 -18.22 22.38 19.62
CA ASN A 54 -16.91 22.34 18.96
C ASN A 54 -16.28 20.94 18.87
N ARG A 55 -16.74 19.94 19.65
CA ARG A 55 -16.24 18.56 19.59
C ARG A 55 -17.01 17.66 18.62
N VAL A 56 -18.31 17.89 18.45
CA VAL A 56 -19.20 17.03 17.62
C VAL A 56 -19.25 17.48 16.16
N VAL A 57 -19.03 18.77 15.89
CA VAL A 57 -19.22 19.40 14.57
C VAL A 57 -18.37 18.86 13.40
N PRO A 58 -17.16 18.29 13.55
CA PRO A 58 -16.41 17.78 12.40
C PRO A 58 -17.02 16.55 11.73
N ALA A 59 -17.94 15.83 12.39
CA ALA A 59 -18.39 14.52 11.93
C ALA A 59 -19.64 14.54 11.02
N ILE A 60 -20.46 15.60 11.00
CA ILE A 60 -21.77 15.58 10.31
C ILE A 60 -22.10 16.93 9.62
N PRO A 61 -21.81 17.09 8.32
CA PRO A 61 -21.96 18.37 7.60
C PRO A 61 -23.39 18.95 7.55
N LYS A 62 -24.43 18.11 7.72
CA LYS A 62 -25.83 18.54 7.66
C LYS A 62 -26.33 19.13 8.99
N MET A 63 -25.83 18.68 10.14
CA MET A 63 -26.17 19.26 11.45
C MET A 63 -25.53 20.64 11.64
N THR A 64 -24.33 20.84 11.09
CA THR A 64 -23.57 22.09 11.20
C THR A 64 -24.35 23.31 10.68
N LYS A 65 -25.07 23.16 9.56
CA LYS A 65 -25.88 24.25 8.98
C LYS A 65 -27.09 24.62 9.84
N TRP A 66 -27.70 23.63 10.50
CA TRP A 66 -28.89 23.86 11.32
C TRP A 66 -28.53 24.55 12.64
N LEU A 67 -27.46 24.10 13.30
CA LEU A 67 -26.95 24.70 14.54
C LEU A 67 -26.42 26.12 14.34
N LEU A 68 -25.68 26.38 13.25
CA LEU A 68 -25.21 27.73 12.92
C LEU A 68 -26.37 28.69 12.59
N ALA A 69 -27.41 28.21 11.89
CA ALA A 69 -28.60 29.01 11.62
C ALA A 69 -29.39 29.32 12.90
N TRP A 70 -29.47 28.37 13.84
CA TRP A 70 -30.13 28.55 15.12
C TRP A 70 -29.40 29.56 16.02
N TRP A 71 -28.06 29.46 16.10
CA TRP A 71 -27.23 30.41 16.85
C TRP A 71 -27.27 31.82 16.28
N ALA A 72 -27.28 31.97 14.95
CA ALA A 72 -27.39 33.27 14.28
C ALA A 72 -28.71 33.99 14.57
N VAL A 73 -29.78 33.26 14.90
CA VAL A 73 -31.11 33.83 15.18
C VAL A 73 -31.27 34.19 16.66
N LEU A 74 -30.82 33.33 17.58
CA LEU A 74 -31.09 33.50 19.02
C LEU A 74 -29.96 34.21 19.77
N GLY A 75 -28.70 34.07 19.31
CA GLY A 75 -27.53 34.66 19.96
C GLY A 75 -27.61 36.19 20.14
N PRO A 76 -28.00 36.97 19.12
CA PRO A 76 -28.11 38.42 19.23
C PRO A 76 -29.20 38.88 20.21
N ALA A 77 -30.37 38.22 20.21
CA ALA A 77 -31.51 38.59 21.06
C ALA A 77 -31.22 38.34 22.55
N VAL A 78 -30.56 37.22 22.87
CA VAL A 78 -30.15 36.90 24.25
C VAL A 78 -29.05 37.84 24.72
N ALA A 79 -28.09 38.20 23.85
CA ALA A 79 -27.03 39.14 24.19
C ALA A 79 -27.54 40.56 24.45
N GLU A 80 -28.50 41.05 23.66
CA GLU A 80 -29.08 42.39 23.81
C GLU A 80 -29.91 42.51 25.11
N GLU A 81 -30.67 41.47 25.49
CA GLU A 81 -31.41 41.46 26.76
C GLU A 81 -30.48 41.35 27.99
N LEU A 82 -29.37 40.60 27.89
CA LEU A 82 -28.35 40.53 28.94
C LEU A 82 -27.61 41.87 29.13
N ASP A 83 -27.32 42.58 28.04
CA ASP A 83 -26.65 43.88 28.09
C ASP A 83 -27.58 44.94 28.72
N ALA A 84 -28.87 44.92 28.37
CA ALA A 84 -29.89 45.76 29.00
C ALA A 84 -30.03 45.49 30.51
N ALA A 85 -30.05 44.22 30.92
CA ALA A 85 -30.14 43.83 32.32
C ALA A 85 -28.89 44.24 33.13
N CYS A 86 -27.68 44.04 32.59
CA CYS A 86 -26.44 44.47 33.25
C CYS A 86 -26.33 46.00 33.33
N MET A 87 -26.77 46.75 32.30
CA MET A 87 -26.79 48.22 32.33
C MET A 87 -27.76 48.78 33.38
N LEU A 88 -28.96 48.19 33.53
CA LEU A 88 -29.92 48.59 34.56
C LEU A 88 -29.38 48.33 35.98
N GLN A 89 -28.70 47.19 36.17
CA GLN A 89 -28.05 46.84 37.43
C GLN A 89 -26.90 47.80 37.77
N ALA A 90 -26.10 48.19 36.77
CA ALA A 90 -25.00 49.15 36.93
C ALA A 90 -25.51 50.56 37.31
N GLN A 91 -26.63 50.99 36.72
CA GLN A 91 -27.31 52.25 37.08
C GLN A 91 -27.80 52.24 38.54
N ARG A 92 -28.38 51.14 39.02
CA ARG A 92 -28.79 50.98 40.43
C ARG A 92 -27.63 51.15 41.40
N SER A 93 -26.49 50.51 41.11
CA SER A 93 -25.31 50.56 41.99
C SER A 93 -24.60 51.91 42.02
N SER A 94 -24.76 52.74 40.99
CA SER A 94 -24.04 54.02 40.87
C SER A 94 -24.83 55.24 41.33
N THR A 95 -26.17 55.19 41.34
CA THR A 95 -26.99 56.41 41.54
C THR A 95 -27.85 56.44 42.80
N GLY A 96 -28.09 55.29 43.46
CA GLY A 96 -28.91 55.23 44.69
C GLY A 96 -30.36 55.71 44.51
N VAL A 97 -30.84 55.84 43.27
CA VAL A 97 -32.20 56.29 42.95
C VAL A 97 -33.16 55.10 43.09
N GLU A 98 -34.22 55.27 43.90
CA GLU A 98 -35.33 54.31 43.97
C GLU A 98 -36.09 54.31 42.63
N LEU A 99 -36.26 53.12 42.05
CA LEU A 99 -37.02 52.94 40.83
C LEU A 99 -38.49 53.28 41.05
N SER A 100 -39.13 53.84 40.03
CA SER A 100 -40.58 54.04 40.08
C SER A 100 -41.30 52.68 40.11
N PRO A 101 -42.52 52.60 40.69
CA PRO A 101 -43.31 51.37 40.68
C PRO A 101 -43.54 50.78 39.28
N GLN A 102 -43.56 51.61 38.23
CA GLN A 102 -43.69 51.16 36.84
C GLN A 102 -42.41 50.49 36.33
N GLN A 103 -41.23 50.98 36.74
CA GLN A 103 -39.95 50.36 36.39
C GLN A 103 -39.75 49.02 37.10
N LEU A 104 -40.19 48.91 38.36
CA LEU A 104 -40.20 47.64 39.10
C LEU A 104 -41.14 46.60 38.48
N LEU A 105 -42.28 47.03 37.94
CA LEU A 105 -43.20 46.13 37.25
C LEU A 105 -42.62 45.65 35.92
N GLN A 106 -42.02 46.55 35.13
CA GLN A 106 -41.34 46.19 33.88
C GLN A 106 -40.19 45.21 34.11
N GLU A 107 -39.35 45.47 35.13
CA GLU A 107 -38.24 44.58 35.48
C GLU A 107 -38.73 43.18 35.89
N LYS A 108 -39.87 43.10 36.59
CA LYS A 108 -40.49 41.82 36.93
C LYS A 108 -40.98 41.08 35.68
N GLU A 109 -41.62 41.77 34.74
CA GLU A 109 -42.07 41.16 33.48
C GLU A 109 -40.90 40.68 32.62
N ASP A 110 -39.80 41.45 32.58
CA ASP A 110 -38.57 41.09 31.86
C ASP A 110 -37.88 39.88 32.49
N LEU A 111 -37.83 39.80 33.84
CA LEU A 111 -37.31 38.63 34.55
C LEU A 111 -38.16 37.36 34.31
N GLU A 112 -39.50 37.48 34.34
CA GLU A 112 -40.39 36.36 34.03
C GLU A 112 -40.27 35.92 32.57
N ARG A 113 -40.03 36.86 31.65
CA ARG A 113 -39.77 36.56 30.24
C ARG A 113 -38.43 35.84 30.06
N PHE A 114 -37.39 36.29 30.75
CA PHE A 114 -36.08 35.65 30.74
C PHE A 114 -36.13 34.22 31.29
N ASP A 115 -36.86 33.99 32.38
CA ASP A 115 -37.02 32.64 32.94
C ASP A 115 -37.76 31.71 31.98
N ARG A 116 -38.80 32.19 31.25
CA ARG A 116 -39.45 31.39 30.19
C ARG A 116 -38.51 31.04 29.05
N LEU A 117 -37.68 31.98 28.59
CA LEU A 117 -36.70 31.73 27.54
C LEU A 117 -35.62 30.75 27.99
N ALA A 118 -35.14 30.86 29.23
CA ALA A 118 -34.17 29.92 29.80
C ALA A 118 -34.74 28.50 29.89
N GLN A 119 -36.00 28.36 30.30
CA GLN A 119 -36.68 27.07 30.40
C GLN A 119 -36.90 26.43 29.02
N GLN A 120 -37.28 27.24 28.02
CA GLN A 120 -37.40 26.79 26.63
C GLN A 120 -36.03 26.41 26.03
N LEU A 121 -34.94 27.04 26.47
CA LEU A 121 -33.59 26.67 26.07
C LEU A 121 -33.16 25.32 26.67
N GLU A 122 -33.51 25.06 27.93
CA GLU A 122 -33.26 23.76 28.60
C GLU A 122 -34.03 22.63 27.91
N GLU A 123 -35.32 22.81 27.61
CA GLU A 123 -36.12 21.81 26.89
C GLU A 123 -35.57 21.51 25.48
N ASN A 124 -35.09 22.54 24.77
CA ASN A 124 -34.45 22.37 23.46
C ASN A 124 -33.09 21.67 23.58
N TYR A 125 -32.36 21.87 24.69
CA TYR A 125 -31.07 21.23 24.94
C TYR A 125 -31.23 19.73 25.21
N ASP A 126 -32.22 19.34 26.03
CA ASP A 126 -32.50 17.93 26.33
C ASP A 126 -32.88 17.15 25.05
N HIS A 127 -33.69 17.76 24.18
CA HIS A 127 -33.98 17.18 22.86
C HIS A 127 -32.75 17.08 21.95
N LEU A 128 -31.79 18.00 22.07
CA LEU A 128 -30.55 17.96 21.30
C LEU A 128 -29.62 16.84 21.81
N GLU A 129 -29.58 16.62 23.12
CA GLU A 129 -28.81 15.55 23.77
C GLU A 129 -29.36 14.17 23.36
N GLU A 130 -30.69 13.98 23.39
CA GLU A 130 -31.33 12.74 22.91
C GLU A 130 -31.02 12.46 21.43
N ASN A 131 -31.09 13.48 20.57
CA ASN A 131 -30.76 13.35 19.16
C ASN A 131 -29.26 13.08 18.92
N THR A 132 -28.39 13.59 19.78
CA THR A 132 -26.93 13.35 19.70
C THR A 132 -26.60 11.92 20.10
N VAL A 133 -27.24 11.38 21.15
CA VAL A 133 -27.08 9.98 21.55
C VAL A 133 -27.57 9.03 20.45
N ALA A 134 -28.71 9.33 19.81
CA ALA A 134 -29.21 8.55 18.69
C ALA A 134 -28.30 8.61 17.45
N ALA A 135 -27.73 9.78 17.15
CA ALA A 135 -26.76 9.93 16.07
C ALA A 135 -25.43 9.21 16.35
N GLN A 136 -24.98 9.21 17.60
CA GLN A 136 -23.79 8.45 18.00
C GLN A 136 -24.01 6.95 17.88
N ALA A 137 -25.16 6.43 18.32
CA ALA A 137 -25.51 5.01 18.18
C ALA A 137 -25.56 4.57 16.70
N LEU A 138 -26.14 5.38 15.81
CA LEU A 138 -26.12 5.13 14.37
C LEU A 138 -24.72 5.21 13.76
N THR A 139 -23.87 6.08 14.29
CA THR A 139 -22.47 6.20 13.86
C THR A 139 -21.66 4.98 14.30
N ASP A 140 -21.88 4.49 15.52
CA ASP A 140 -21.23 3.31 16.05
C ASP A 140 -21.67 2.05 15.28
N GLU A 141 -22.97 1.91 14.97
CA GLU A 141 -23.50 0.82 14.12
C GLU A 141 -22.94 0.90 12.68
N PHE A 142 -22.85 2.10 12.11
CA PHE A 142 -22.25 2.29 10.79
C PHE A 142 -20.74 1.97 10.79
N ASN A 143 -20.03 2.33 11.86
CA ASN A 143 -18.61 2.01 12.02
C ASN A 143 -18.39 0.51 12.26
N GLU A 144 -19.30 -0.17 12.95
CA GLU A 144 -19.27 -1.63 13.15
C GLU A 144 -19.47 -2.35 11.80
N ILE A 145 -20.49 -1.98 11.03
CA ILE A 145 -20.73 -2.50 9.68
C ILE A 145 -19.55 -2.19 8.73
N ALA A 146 -19.01 -0.97 8.79
CA ALA A 146 -17.84 -0.60 8.00
C ALA A 146 -16.56 -1.33 8.47
N SER A 147 -16.47 -1.71 9.75
CA SER A 147 -15.35 -2.47 10.31
C SER A 147 -15.39 -3.94 9.90
N GLU A 148 -16.57 -4.56 9.86
CA GLU A 148 -16.73 -5.94 9.39
C GLU A 148 -16.41 -6.07 7.89
N ASP A 149 -16.88 -5.11 7.09
CA ASP A 149 -16.57 -5.07 5.64
C ASP A 149 -15.09 -4.74 5.39
N THR A 150 -14.41 -4.02 6.30
CA THR A 150 -12.97 -3.74 6.18
C THR A 150 -12.07 -4.85 6.70
N GLU A 151 -12.46 -5.63 7.71
CA GLU A 151 -11.67 -6.79 8.16
C GLU A 151 -11.65 -7.89 7.10
N GLU A 152 -12.80 -8.24 6.51
CA GLU A 152 -12.85 -9.26 5.45
C GLU A 152 -12.12 -8.78 4.17
N THR A 153 -12.18 -7.48 3.88
CA THR A 153 -11.46 -6.87 2.75
C THR A 153 -9.94 -6.74 2.99
N GLN A 154 -9.49 -6.60 4.24
CA GLN A 154 -8.06 -6.62 4.59
C GLN A 154 -7.47 -8.03 4.62
N LEU A 155 -8.27 -9.06 4.89
CA LEU A 155 -7.84 -10.45 5.02
C LEU A 155 -7.65 -11.20 3.68
N PHE A 156 -8.18 -10.70 2.57
CA PHE A 156 -8.08 -11.45 1.30
C PHE A 156 -6.62 -11.69 0.87
N CYS A 157 -5.77 -10.66 0.97
CA CYS A 157 -4.35 -10.75 0.64
C CYS A 157 -3.46 -10.62 1.89
N GLU A 158 -3.37 -11.70 2.66
CA GLU A 158 -2.58 -11.79 3.90
C GLU A 158 -1.10 -11.41 3.74
N PHE A 159 -0.50 -11.54 2.55
CA PHE A 159 0.91 -11.22 2.29
C PHE A 159 1.12 -9.98 1.43
N GLY A 160 0.09 -9.15 1.25
CA GLY A 160 0.16 -7.99 0.37
C GLY A 160 -0.23 -8.33 -1.07
N THR A 161 0.01 -7.40 -1.98
CA THR A 161 -0.43 -7.52 -3.37
C THR A 161 0.70 -7.27 -4.34
N THR A 162 0.79 -8.10 -5.37
CA THR A 162 1.58 -7.83 -6.57
C THR A 162 0.65 -7.32 -7.66
N THR A 163 1.16 -6.40 -8.49
CA THR A 163 0.41 -5.86 -9.62
C THR A 163 0.99 -6.42 -10.92
N LEU A 164 0.14 -6.85 -11.83
CA LEU A 164 0.45 -7.00 -13.25
C LEU A 164 -0.05 -5.73 -13.93
N ASP A 165 0.86 -4.81 -14.22
CA ASP A 165 0.58 -3.62 -15.04
C ASP A 165 1.50 -3.58 -16.26
N PHE A 166 1.23 -2.64 -17.17
CA PHE A 166 1.96 -2.54 -18.43
C PHE A 166 2.91 -1.36 -18.47
N LYS A 167 3.24 -0.79 -17.31
CA LYS A 167 4.09 0.41 -17.22
C LYS A 167 5.55 0.15 -17.60
N THR A 168 5.93 -1.11 -17.71
CA THR A 168 7.27 -1.51 -18.10
C THR A 168 7.46 -1.58 -19.62
N PHE A 169 6.37 -1.51 -20.38
CA PHE A 169 6.36 -1.60 -21.83
C PHE A 169 6.34 -0.21 -22.47
N SER A 170 6.91 -0.11 -23.66
CA SER A 170 6.96 1.13 -24.45
C SER A 170 5.64 1.32 -25.22
N HIS A 171 5.33 2.55 -25.62
CA HIS A 171 4.23 2.80 -26.53
C HIS A 171 4.41 2.01 -27.84
N GLY A 172 3.33 1.43 -28.35
CA GLY A 172 3.33 0.63 -29.58
C GLY A 172 3.99 -0.75 -29.44
N GLU A 173 4.46 -1.13 -28.25
CA GLU A 173 5.06 -2.45 -28.04
C GLU A 173 4.00 -3.55 -28.19
N VAL A 174 4.26 -4.51 -29.07
CA VAL A 174 3.38 -5.65 -29.30
C VAL A 174 3.54 -6.66 -28.17
N ILE A 175 2.43 -7.02 -27.52
CA ILE A 175 2.37 -8.04 -26.49
C ILE A 175 2.14 -9.41 -27.15
N THR A 176 3.21 -10.17 -27.25
CA THR A 176 3.17 -11.60 -27.56
C THR A 176 2.77 -12.43 -26.34
N ARG A 177 2.42 -13.70 -26.58
CA ARG A 177 2.00 -14.66 -25.54
C ARG A 177 2.91 -14.68 -24.31
N ASN A 178 4.24 -14.63 -24.51
CA ASN A 178 5.22 -14.81 -23.43
C ASN A 178 5.94 -13.49 -23.06
N SER A 179 5.31 -12.34 -23.31
CA SER A 179 5.94 -11.04 -23.04
C SER A 179 6.08 -10.74 -21.54
N VAL A 180 5.25 -11.38 -20.72
CA VAL A 180 5.34 -11.37 -19.25
C VAL A 180 5.63 -12.80 -18.79
N PRO A 181 6.80 -13.09 -18.21
CA PRO A 181 7.06 -14.41 -17.64
C PRO A 181 5.98 -14.82 -16.63
N GLY A 182 5.52 -16.08 -16.70
CA GLY A 182 4.54 -16.64 -15.76
C GLY A 182 3.09 -16.39 -16.12
N VAL A 183 2.81 -15.60 -17.18
CA VAL A 183 1.46 -15.29 -17.64
C VAL A 183 1.42 -15.28 -19.16
N GLU A 184 0.69 -16.22 -19.75
CA GLU A 184 0.32 -16.16 -21.16
C GLU A 184 -0.79 -15.12 -21.36
N ILE A 185 -0.51 -14.09 -22.17
CA ILE A 185 -1.49 -13.04 -22.49
C ILE A 185 -1.87 -13.15 -23.96
N THR A 186 -3.16 -13.31 -24.24
CA THR A 186 -3.68 -13.34 -25.61
C THR A 186 -4.96 -12.50 -25.72
N ALA A 187 -5.27 -12.09 -26.95
CA ALA A 187 -6.55 -11.48 -27.27
C ALA A 187 -7.16 -12.19 -28.48
N GLN A 188 -8.48 -12.29 -28.50
CA GLN A 188 -9.25 -12.90 -29.58
C GLN A 188 -10.41 -11.99 -29.94
N ARG A 189 -10.60 -11.78 -31.23
CA ARG A 189 -11.79 -11.14 -31.78
C ARG A 189 -13.05 -11.93 -31.43
N ARG A 190 -14.16 -11.24 -31.14
CA ARG A 190 -15.48 -11.85 -30.91
C ARG A 190 -16.54 -11.45 -31.93
N SER A 191 -16.39 -10.32 -32.61
CA SER A 191 -17.35 -9.86 -33.61
C SER A 191 -17.15 -10.54 -34.95
N ASP A 192 -18.25 -10.73 -35.67
CA ASP A 192 -18.27 -11.15 -37.08
C ASP A 192 -18.44 -9.94 -38.04
N ALA A 193 -18.13 -8.73 -37.56
CA ALA A 193 -18.26 -7.50 -38.35
C ALA A 193 -17.50 -7.56 -39.67
N ARG A 194 -18.01 -6.85 -40.69
CA ARG A 194 -17.44 -6.85 -42.06
C ARG A 194 -16.05 -6.23 -42.14
N ASN A 195 -15.75 -5.27 -41.27
CA ASN A 195 -14.45 -4.61 -41.18
C ASN A 195 -13.79 -5.07 -39.88
N PRO A 196 -13.05 -6.20 -39.91
CA PRO A 196 -12.45 -6.74 -38.72
C PRO A 196 -11.35 -5.86 -38.17
N CYS A 197 -11.27 -5.72 -36.85
CA CYS A 197 -10.02 -5.36 -36.20
C CYS A 197 -8.98 -6.44 -36.52
N THR A 198 -7.85 -6.03 -37.06
CA THR A 198 -6.75 -6.92 -37.50
C THR A 198 -5.46 -6.71 -36.74
N GLY A 199 -5.39 -5.67 -35.92
CA GLY A 199 -4.21 -5.35 -35.13
C GLY A 199 -3.90 -6.40 -34.05
N PRO A 200 -2.64 -6.46 -33.59
CA PRO A 200 -2.25 -7.31 -32.48
C PRO A 200 -2.62 -6.70 -31.12
N LEU A 201 -2.32 -7.43 -30.06
CA LEU A 201 -2.34 -6.91 -28.70
C LEU A 201 -1.14 -5.95 -28.53
N MET A 202 -1.38 -4.71 -28.11
CA MET A 202 -0.38 -3.65 -28.06
C MET A 202 -0.51 -2.79 -26.80
N ILE A 203 0.53 -2.01 -26.52
CA ILE A 203 0.56 -1.07 -25.41
C ILE A 203 0.33 0.36 -25.90
N LEU A 204 -0.75 0.98 -25.44
CA LEU A 204 -0.92 2.43 -25.48
C LEU A 204 -0.34 3.03 -24.19
N ASN A 205 0.87 3.56 -24.28
CA ASN A 205 1.54 4.21 -23.16
C ASN A 205 1.47 5.75 -23.29
N ASN A 206 0.46 6.36 -22.65
CA ASN A 206 0.24 7.81 -22.68
C ASN A 206 1.33 8.61 -21.95
N ARG A 207 2.22 7.96 -21.20
CA ARG A 207 3.33 8.61 -20.48
C ARG A 207 4.45 9.07 -21.40
N GLU A 208 4.61 8.38 -22.52
CA GLU A 208 5.61 8.67 -23.53
C GLU A 208 5.12 9.69 -24.57
N GLY A 209 3.95 10.30 -24.33
CA GLY A 209 3.26 11.10 -25.34
C GLY A 209 2.74 10.26 -26.50
N GLY A 210 2.51 8.97 -26.26
CA GLY A 210 1.95 8.05 -27.24
C GLY A 210 0.69 8.61 -27.88
N ALA A 211 0.63 8.58 -29.20
CA ALA A 211 -0.56 9.04 -29.91
C ALA A 211 -1.58 7.91 -30.00
N THR A 212 -2.83 8.31 -30.03
CA THR A 212 -4.02 7.49 -30.25
C THR A 212 -4.97 8.41 -31.01
N ASN A 213 -5.71 7.91 -31.99
CA ASN A 213 -6.83 8.64 -32.58
C ASN A 213 -8.08 8.55 -31.71
N ASP A 214 -8.16 7.57 -30.81
CA ASP A 214 -9.24 7.50 -29.85
C ASP A 214 -9.22 8.71 -28.89
N GLY A 215 -10.37 9.37 -28.77
CA GLY A 215 -10.57 10.52 -27.89
C GLY A 215 -10.64 10.13 -26.42
N ASP A 216 -11.15 8.94 -26.10
CA ASP A 216 -11.43 8.53 -24.73
C ASP A 216 -10.23 7.82 -24.07
N LEU A 217 -9.41 7.10 -24.83
CA LEU A 217 -8.17 6.53 -24.31
C LEU A 217 -7.14 7.61 -23.93
N LYS A 218 -7.21 8.79 -24.57
CA LYS A 218 -6.36 9.96 -24.24
C LYS A 218 -6.57 10.48 -22.83
N THR A 219 -7.75 10.26 -22.24
CA THR A 219 -8.07 10.77 -20.90
C THR A 219 -7.30 10.01 -19.81
N CYS A 220 -6.74 8.84 -20.11
CA CYS A 220 -5.89 8.08 -19.19
C CYS A 220 -4.51 8.74 -19.07
N THR A 221 -4.43 9.83 -18.31
CA THR A 221 -3.17 10.50 -18.03
C THR A 221 -2.29 9.61 -17.15
N ASN A 222 -1.02 9.49 -17.52
CA ASN A 222 -0.03 8.68 -16.80
C ASN A 222 -0.34 7.17 -16.72
N CYS A 223 -0.94 6.62 -17.78
CA CYS A 223 -1.30 5.20 -17.87
C CYS A 223 -0.50 4.44 -18.93
N ALA A 224 -0.42 3.12 -18.75
CA ALA A 224 -0.09 2.17 -19.81
C ALA A 224 -1.26 1.19 -19.96
N LEU A 225 -1.85 1.17 -21.14
CA LEU A 225 -3.07 0.44 -21.46
C LEU A 225 -2.75 -0.75 -22.35
N LEU A 226 -3.20 -1.94 -21.96
CA LEU A 226 -3.21 -3.11 -22.83
C LEU A 226 -4.44 -3.07 -23.72
N VAL A 227 -4.21 -2.98 -25.04
CA VAL A 227 -5.22 -2.71 -26.06
C VAL A 227 -5.17 -3.79 -27.14
N TYR A 228 -6.32 -4.30 -27.57
CA TYR A 228 -6.39 -5.07 -28.82
C TYR A 228 -6.54 -4.07 -29.97
N SER A 229 -5.47 -3.88 -30.74
CA SER A 229 -5.39 -2.77 -31.69
C SER A 229 -6.32 -2.95 -32.89
N GLU A 230 -6.93 -1.86 -33.37
CA GLU A 230 -7.76 -1.89 -34.57
C GLU A 230 -6.96 -2.31 -35.82
N ASP A 231 -5.81 -1.65 -36.06
CA ASP A 231 -5.03 -1.74 -37.29
C ASP A 231 -3.56 -2.16 -37.09
N GLY A 232 -3.08 -2.14 -35.84
CA GLY A 232 -1.70 -2.44 -35.49
C GLY A 232 -0.70 -1.31 -35.71
N ASP A 233 -1.15 -0.06 -35.87
CA ASP A 233 -0.24 1.07 -35.96
C ASP A 233 0.40 1.38 -34.60
N SER A 234 1.69 1.07 -34.48
CA SER A 234 2.49 1.37 -33.28
C SER A 234 2.70 2.85 -32.97
N GLN A 235 2.41 3.76 -33.93
CA GLN A 235 2.53 5.20 -33.73
C GLN A 235 1.23 5.83 -33.22
N THR A 236 0.07 5.27 -33.61
CA THR A 236 -1.25 5.69 -33.17
C THR A 236 -2.03 4.49 -32.66
N VAL A 237 -1.70 4.03 -31.45
CA VAL A 237 -2.33 2.81 -30.90
C VAL A 237 -3.77 3.11 -30.52
N ASP A 238 -4.70 2.57 -31.30
CA ASP A 238 -6.15 2.66 -31.08
C ASP A 238 -6.73 1.27 -30.82
N ASP A 239 -7.79 1.22 -30.02
CA ASP A 239 -8.42 -0.03 -29.64
C ASP A 239 -9.55 -0.45 -30.58
N CYS A 240 -9.90 -1.72 -30.48
CA CYS A 240 -10.92 -2.30 -31.31
C CYS A 240 -12.32 -1.96 -30.81
N ALA A 241 -12.97 -0.98 -31.43
CA ALA A 241 -14.35 -0.57 -31.14
C ALA A 241 -15.44 -1.52 -31.67
N GLU A 242 -15.11 -2.78 -31.97
CA GLU A 242 -16.10 -3.78 -32.42
C GLU A 242 -17.13 -4.12 -31.34
N ARG A 243 -18.34 -4.51 -31.76
CA ARG A 243 -19.37 -5.05 -30.88
C ARG A 243 -19.82 -6.44 -31.36
N PRO A 244 -19.71 -7.50 -30.53
CA PRO A 244 -19.02 -7.52 -29.24
C PRO A 244 -17.52 -7.26 -29.39
N GLY A 245 -16.94 -6.57 -28.40
CA GLY A 245 -15.53 -6.22 -28.32
C GLY A 245 -14.59 -7.42 -28.15
N PRO A 246 -13.27 -7.18 -28.01
CA PRO A 246 -12.29 -8.25 -27.91
C PRO A 246 -12.44 -9.08 -26.62
N LYS A 247 -11.94 -10.32 -26.68
CA LYS A 247 -11.74 -11.20 -25.52
C LYS A 247 -10.26 -11.20 -25.15
N PHE A 248 -9.90 -10.67 -23.99
CA PHE A 248 -8.57 -10.84 -23.42
C PHE A 248 -8.53 -12.12 -22.59
N ILE A 249 -7.43 -12.85 -22.66
CA ILE A 249 -7.19 -14.08 -21.89
C ILE A 249 -5.83 -13.95 -21.21
N PHE A 250 -5.81 -14.13 -19.89
CA PHE A 250 -4.62 -14.26 -19.08
C PHE A 250 -4.61 -15.67 -18.49
N GLU A 251 -3.56 -16.43 -18.75
CA GLU A 251 -3.38 -17.78 -18.22
C GLU A 251 -2.04 -17.84 -17.49
N TRP A 252 -2.09 -18.01 -16.16
CA TRP A 252 -0.89 -18.04 -15.33
C TRP A 252 -0.26 -19.43 -15.33
N ASP A 253 1.06 -19.52 -15.18
CA ASP A 253 1.76 -20.80 -15.03
C ASP A 253 1.44 -21.50 -13.70
N THR A 254 1.11 -20.74 -12.66
CA THR A 254 0.63 -21.23 -11.36
C THR A 254 -0.68 -20.54 -10.96
N VAL A 255 -1.51 -21.20 -10.17
CA VAL A 255 -2.78 -20.62 -9.69
C VAL A 255 -2.54 -19.35 -8.86
N LYS A 256 -3.37 -18.33 -9.04
CA LYS A 256 -3.30 -17.03 -8.35
C LYS A 256 -4.60 -16.70 -7.63
N ASP A 257 -4.48 -15.94 -6.55
CA ASP A 257 -5.61 -15.31 -5.89
C ASP A 257 -5.73 -13.87 -6.43
N LEU A 258 -6.82 -13.56 -7.15
CA LEU A 258 -7.00 -12.26 -7.81
C LEU A 258 -7.86 -11.34 -6.95
N LYS A 259 -7.35 -10.13 -6.68
CA LYS A 259 -8.02 -9.12 -5.86
C LYS A 259 -8.94 -8.26 -6.71
N ASN A 260 -8.40 -7.55 -7.70
CA ASN A 260 -9.18 -6.69 -8.59
C ASN A 260 -8.51 -6.50 -9.95
N ILE A 261 -9.28 -6.00 -10.91
CA ILE A 261 -8.81 -5.58 -12.24
C ILE A 261 -9.27 -4.14 -12.47
N LEU A 262 -8.40 -3.32 -13.05
CA LEU A 262 -8.74 -1.97 -13.51
C LEU A 262 -8.86 -1.99 -15.03
N LEU A 263 -10.08 -1.75 -15.50
CA LEU A 263 -10.40 -1.57 -16.91
C LEU A 263 -10.44 -0.07 -17.23
N TRP A 264 -10.20 0.30 -18.48
CA TRP A 264 -10.36 1.66 -18.97
C TRP A 264 -11.28 1.68 -20.18
N ASP A 265 -11.98 2.80 -20.33
CA ASP A 265 -12.91 3.08 -21.42
C ASP A 265 -13.91 1.94 -21.62
N GLN A 266 -14.96 1.92 -20.80
CA GLN A 266 -16.03 0.94 -20.98
C GLN A 266 -17.19 1.65 -21.66
N ASP A 267 -17.40 1.30 -22.92
CA ASP A 267 -18.43 1.83 -23.81
C ASP A 267 -19.81 1.94 -23.12
N ASP A 268 -20.42 3.14 -23.16
CA ASP A 268 -21.68 3.43 -22.47
C ASP A 268 -22.88 2.87 -23.25
N GLY A 269 -23.73 2.06 -22.57
CA GLY A 269 -25.14 1.94 -22.97
C GLY A 269 -25.73 0.55 -23.18
N ASN A 270 -24.97 -0.54 -22.95
CA ASN A 270 -25.45 -1.92 -22.77
C ASN A 270 -24.27 -2.88 -22.65
N SER A 271 -23.24 -2.57 -21.85
CA SER A 271 -22.03 -3.40 -21.92
C SER A 271 -22.28 -4.77 -21.29
N ASP A 272 -22.30 -5.80 -22.13
CA ASP A 272 -22.09 -7.20 -21.76
C ASP A 272 -20.61 -7.48 -21.37
N THR A 273 -19.92 -6.50 -20.77
CA THR A 273 -18.52 -6.72 -20.35
C THR A 273 -18.53 -7.67 -19.17
N LYS A 274 -17.93 -8.84 -19.38
CA LYS A 274 -17.90 -9.91 -18.40
C LYS A 274 -16.48 -10.35 -18.10
N ILE A 275 -16.22 -10.63 -16.83
CA ILE A 275 -14.97 -11.20 -16.38
C ILE A 275 -15.23 -12.61 -15.87
N GLN A 276 -14.62 -13.60 -16.52
CA GLN A 276 -14.76 -15.02 -16.19
C GLN A 276 -13.45 -15.55 -15.62
N LEU A 277 -13.52 -16.22 -14.47
CA LEU A 277 -12.36 -16.75 -13.75
C LEU A 277 -12.45 -18.28 -13.69
N PHE A 278 -11.37 -18.95 -14.07
CA PHE A 278 -11.29 -20.40 -14.19
C PHE A 278 -10.17 -20.96 -13.30
N ASN A 279 -10.40 -22.14 -12.71
CA ASN A 279 -9.40 -22.86 -11.93
C ASN A 279 -8.44 -23.68 -12.81
N GLU A 280 -7.55 -24.46 -12.18
CA GLU A 280 -6.57 -25.32 -12.87
C GLU A 280 -7.16 -26.41 -13.77
N ASN A 281 -8.43 -26.79 -13.54
CA ASN A 281 -9.15 -27.78 -14.33
C ASN A 281 -10.00 -27.15 -15.45
N ASP A 282 -9.78 -25.86 -15.75
CA ASP A 282 -10.59 -25.06 -16.68
C ASP A 282 -12.08 -24.95 -16.30
N GLU A 283 -12.43 -25.13 -15.02
CA GLU A 283 -13.79 -24.95 -14.52
C GLU A 283 -14.03 -23.48 -14.15
N LEU A 284 -15.19 -22.93 -14.56
CA LEU A 284 -15.60 -21.56 -14.20
C LEU A 284 -15.89 -21.51 -12.68
N ILE A 285 -15.10 -20.75 -11.95
CA ILE A 285 -15.25 -20.58 -10.49
C ILE A 285 -15.91 -19.25 -10.09
N ALA A 286 -15.88 -18.25 -10.98
CA ALA A 286 -16.59 -17.00 -10.79
C ALA A 286 -16.83 -16.28 -12.13
N GLU A 287 -17.94 -15.56 -12.22
CA GLU A 287 -18.24 -14.58 -13.26
C GLU A 287 -18.57 -13.24 -12.57
N LYS A 288 -18.04 -12.15 -13.10
CA LYS A 288 -18.29 -10.79 -12.63
C LYS A 288 -18.74 -9.93 -13.79
N ASP A 289 -19.89 -9.28 -13.62
CA ASP A 289 -20.32 -8.22 -14.52
C ASP A 289 -19.62 -6.91 -14.12
N VAL A 290 -19.26 -6.10 -15.11
CA VAL A 290 -18.69 -4.78 -14.88
C VAL A 290 -19.85 -3.82 -14.64
N ASP A 291 -20.06 -3.41 -13.39
CA ASP A 291 -21.14 -2.49 -13.01
C ASP A 291 -21.00 -1.15 -13.75
N GLN A 292 -21.82 -0.96 -14.78
CA GLN A 292 -21.86 0.26 -15.56
C GLN A 292 -22.82 1.26 -14.93
N LYS A 293 -22.27 2.12 -14.07
CA LYS A 293 -22.89 3.43 -13.88
C LYS A 293 -22.68 4.21 -15.18
N SER A 294 -23.70 4.88 -15.70
CA SER A 294 -23.59 5.68 -16.93
C SER A 294 -22.39 6.64 -16.88
N GLY A 295 -21.65 6.75 -18.00
CA GLY A 295 -20.53 7.68 -18.15
C GLY A 295 -19.17 7.06 -17.84
N LEU A 296 -18.94 5.79 -18.21
CA LEU A 296 -17.64 5.12 -18.10
C LEU A 296 -16.75 5.30 -19.34
N ASN A 297 -17.29 5.87 -20.42
CA ASN A 297 -16.47 6.26 -21.56
C ASN A 297 -15.37 7.23 -21.11
N GLY A 298 -14.12 6.89 -21.46
CA GLY A 298 -12.93 7.63 -21.07
C GLY A 298 -12.64 7.63 -19.56
N LYS A 299 -13.12 6.63 -18.81
CA LYS A 299 -12.84 6.51 -17.36
C LYS A 299 -12.39 5.10 -16.99
N GLY A 300 -11.68 5.03 -15.87
CA GLY A 300 -11.26 3.78 -15.26
C GLY A 300 -12.32 3.17 -14.36
N THR A 301 -12.54 1.87 -14.48
CA THR A 301 -13.45 1.09 -13.63
C THR A 301 -12.68 -0.03 -12.95
N THR A 302 -12.64 0.01 -11.62
CA THR A 302 -12.07 -1.10 -10.84
C THR A 302 -13.16 -2.12 -10.57
N VAL A 303 -12.95 -3.35 -11.01
CA VAL A 303 -13.83 -4.48 -10.74
C VAL A 303 -13.21 -5.33 -9.64
N ASP A 304 -13.96 -5.48 -8.55
CA ASP A 304 -13.55 -6.28 -7.42
C ASP A 304 -13.78 -7.77 -7.70
N LEU A 305 -12.69 -8.53 -7.71
CA LEU A 305 -12.70 -9.95 -8.04
C LEU A 305 -12.79 -10.77 -6.75
N ARG A 306 -11.80 -10.61 -5.85
CA ARG A 306 -11.60 -11.40 -4.62
C ARG A 306 -11.87 -12.90 -4.82
N VAL A 307 -11.23 -13.50 -5.83
CA VAL A 307 -11.38 -14.92 -6.20
C VAL A 307 -10.07 -15.67 -5.99
N ARG A 308 -10.12 -16.82 -5.32
CA ARG A 308 -8.96 -17.69 -5.06
C ARG A 308 -8.80 -18.77 -6.12
N GLY A 309 -7.56 -19.25 -6.31
CA GLY A 309 -7.28 -20.43 -7.13
C GLY A 309 -7.53 -20.23 -8.64
N VAL A 310 -7.33 -19.02 -9.15
CA VAL A 310 -7.51 -18.65 -10.55
C VAL A 310 -6.28 -19.06 -11.36
N LYS A 311 -6.46 -19.98 -12.32
CA LYS A 311 -5.44 -20.32 -13.33
C LYS A 311 -5.60 -19.47 -14.59
N LYS A 312 -6.83 -19.05 -14.90
CA LYS A 312 -7.18 -18.40 -16.15
C LYS A 312 -8.27 -17.35 -15.96
N LEU A 313 -8.06 -16.17 -16.54
CA LEU A 313 -8.96 -15.02 -16.52
C LEU A 313 -9.34 -14.66 -17.95
N LYS A 314 -10.63 -14.53 -18.24
CA LYS A 314 -11.13 -14.01 -19.52
C LYS A 314 -11.86 -12.70 -19.28
N VAL A 315 -11.49 -11.67 -20.01
CA VAL A 315 -12.20 -10.38 -20.03
C VAL A 315 -12.89 -10.27 -21.39
N LEU A 316 -14.21 -10.38 -21.39
CA LEU A 316 -15.07 -10.33 -22.56
C LEU A 316 -15.56 -8.90 -22.71
N MET A 317 -14.86 -8.05 -23.47
CA MET A 317 -15.31 -6.66 -23.66
C MET A 317 -16.61 -6.60 -24.46
N ALA A 318 -17.52 -5.71 -24.10
CA ALA A 318 -18.73 -5.46 -24.89
C ALA A 318 -18.47 -4.61 -26.14
N GLY A 319 -17.51 -3.69 -26.07
CA GLY A 319 -17.15 -2.74 -27.11
C GLY A 319 -15.65 -2.41 -27.06
N SER A 320 -15.32 -1.14 -27.28
CA SER A 320 -14.00 -0.58 -26.97
C SER A 320 -13.63 -0.80 -25.50
N GLY A 321 -12.34 -0.82 -25.23
CA GLY A 321 -11.78 -0.77 -23.90
C GLY A 321 -10.40 -1.37 -23.78
N ALA A 322 -9.75 -1.04 -22.67
CA ALA A 322 -8.41 -1.47 -22.35
C ALA A 322 -8.28 -2.05 -20.94
N ILE A 323 -7.18 -2.78 -20.71
CA ILE A 323 -6.82 -3.27 -19.38
C ILE A 323 -5.64 -2.47 -18.86
N VAL A 324 -5.78 -1.86 -17.68
CA VAL A 324 -4.73 -1.04 -17.07
C VAL A 324 -3.83 -1.89 -16.18
N GLN A 325 -4.44 -2.67 -15.28
CA GLN A 325 -3.73 -3.51 -14.32
C GLN A 325 -4.61 -4.61 -13.75
N ILE A 326 -3.98 -5.69 -13.29
CA ILE A 326 -4.58 -6.75 -12.49
C ILE A 326 -3.82 -6.83 -11.17
N LYS A 327 -4.51 -6.71 -10.04
CA LYS A 327 -3.94 -6.93 -8.72
C LYS A 327 -4.19 -8.35 -8.26
N GLN A 328 -3.13 -9.05 -7.92
CA GLN A 328 -3.16 -10.39 -7.34
C GLN A 328 -2.58 -10.36 -5.94
N CYS A 329 -2.99 -11.28 -5.07
CA CYS A 329 -2.31 -11.46 -3.80
C CYS A 329 -0.89 -11.92 -4.05
N SER A 330 0.07 -11.34 -3.33
CA SER A 330 1.46 -11.75 -3.43
C SER A 330 1.60 -13.20 -2.99
N VAL A 331 2.05 -14.05 -3.91
CA VAL A 331 2.75 -15.29 -3.56
C VAL A 331 4.21 -14.87 -3.60
N ASP A 332 4.74 -14.33 -2.50
CA ASP A 332 6.10 -13.81 -2.56
C ASP A 332 7.07 -14.94 -2.94
N GLY A 333 7.94 -14.67 -3.91
CA GLY A 333 9.11 -15.50 -4.13
C GLY A 333 9.93 -15.48 -2.85
N SER A 334 10.14 -16.63 -2.24
CA SER A 334 10.86 -16.69 -0.97
C SER A 334 11.73 -17.92 -0.89
N GLU A 335 12.96 -17.74 -0.42
CA GLU A 335 13.73 -18.82 0.17
C GLU A 335 13.26 -18.97 1.62
N TYR A 336 12.27 -19.83 1.84
CA TYR A 336 11.82 -20.17 3.19
C TYR A 336 12.68 -21.28 3.72
N GLY A 337 13.73 -20.92 4.46
CA GLY A 337 14.61 -21.94 4.98
C GLY A 337 15.48 -22.48 3.88
N ASP A 338 16.54 -21.74 3.60
CA ASP A 338 17.59 -22.25 2.74
C ASP A 338 17.99 -23.66 3.22
N PRO A 339 17.86 -24.71 2.39
CA PRO A 339 18.01 -24.70 0.92
C PRO A 339 16.76 -24.62 0.05
N HIS A 340 15.59 -24.38 0.62
CA HIS A 340 14.32 -24.33 -0.11
C HIS A 340 14.17 -22.98 -0.82
N ILE A 341 14.20 -22.99 -2.15
CA ILE A 341 14.06 -21.82 -3.01
C ILE A 341 12.67 -21.84 -3.67
N LEU A 342 11.87 -20.80 -3.45
CA LEU A 342 10.68 -20.52 -4.25
C LEU A 342 10.96 -19.43 -5.28
N THR A 343 10.65 -19.71 -6.54
CA THR A 343 10.64 -18.71 -7.61
C THR A 343 9.53 -17.69 -7.41
N LEU A 344 9.59 -16.58 -8.16
CA LEU A 344 8.59 -15.49 -8.08
C LEU A 344 7.16 -15.90 -8.48
N ASP A 345 7.00 -17.02 -9.18
CA ASP A 345 5.71 -17.63 -9.50
C ASP A 345 5.29 -18.75 -8.54
N GLY A 346 6.15 -19.13 -7.59
CA GLY A 346 5.87 -20.10 -6.54
C GLY A 346 6.34 -21.52 -6.83
N ASP A 347 7.13 -21.74 -7.88
CA ASP A 347 7.78 -23.04 -8.10
C ASP A 347 8.89 -23.25 -7.07
N LYS A 348 8.96 -24.47 -6.55
CA LYS A 348 9.89 -24.83 -5.48
C LYS A 348 11.01 -25.77 -5.95
N PHE A 349 12.22 -25.53 -5.48
CA PHE A 349 13.31 -26.49 -5.53
C PHE A 349 14.27 -26.35 -4.35
N ASP A 350 15.04 -27.41 -4.07
CA ASP A 350 16.00 -27.42 -2.97
C ASP A 350 17.44 -27.45 -3.50
N LEU A 351 18.34 -26.61 -2.96
CA LEU A 351 19.75 -26.57 -3.35
C LEU A 351 20.69 -27.16 -2.28
N TYR A 352 21.17 -28.39 -2.49
CA TYR A 352 22.10 -29.06 -1.54
C TYR A 352 23.55 -29.03 -2.02
N GLU A 353 24.01 -27.90 -2.54
CA GLU A 353 25.38 -27.75 -3.07
C GLU A 353 26.12 -26.59 -2.39
N ASN A 354 27.41 -26.78 -2.13
CA ASN A 354 28.27 -25.70 -1.65
C ASN A 354 28.78 -24.90 -2.84
N GLY A 355 28.57 -23.59 -2.83
CA GLY A 355 29.04 -22.73 -3.90
C GLY A 355 28.40 -21.36 -3.89
N THR A 356 28.85 -20.51 -4.80
CA THR A 356 28.21 -19.23 -5.07
C THR A 356 27.32 -19.36 -6.29
N PHE A 357 26.08 -18.89 -6.18
CA PHE A 357 25.09 -18.93 -7.25
C PHE A 357 24.50 -17.54 -7.46
N SER A 358 24.05 -17.30 -8.69
CA SER A 358 23.31 -16.09 -9.05
C SER A 358 21.84 -16.25 -8.63
N LEU A 359 21.49 -15.66 -7.49
CA LEU A 359 20.11 -15.63 -7.00
C LEU A 359 19.21 -14.91 -8.00
N PHE A 360 19.62 -13.69 -8.39
CA PHE A 360 19.03 -13.00 -9.53
C PHE A 360 20.01 -12.06 -10.24
N HIS A 361 19.71 -11.76 -11.50
CA HIS A 361 20.30 -10.72 -12.32
C HIS A 361 19.16 -9.96 -13.00
N TYR A 362 18.89 -8.75 -12.50
CA TYR A 362 17.93 -7.81 -13.08
C TYR A 362 18.68 -6.89 -14.05
N SER A 363 18.42 -7.02 -15.34
CA SER A 363 19.14 -6.26 -16.37
C SER A 363 18.29 -5.95 -17.60
N GLY A 364 18.69 -4.93 -18.35
CA GLY A 364 18.05 -4.56 -19.61
C GLY A 364 16.93 -3.52 -19.47
N ARG A 365 16.53 -3.18 -18.24
CA ARG A 365 15.54 -2.12 -17.98
C ARG A 365 16.17 -0.76 -18.25
N LYS A 366 15.68 -0.06 -19.27
CA LYS A 366 15.98 1.35 -19.50
C LYS A 366 15.02 2.22 -18.69
N THR A 367 15.54 3.29 -18.09
CA THR A 367 14.71 4.28 -17.39
C THR A 367 15.16 5.70 -17.74
N GLN A 368 14.23 6.64 -17.70
CA GLN A 368 14.50 8.07 -17.83
C GLN A 368 14.49 8.71 -16.44
N PHE A 369 15.48 9.56 -16.17
CA PHE A 369 15.61 10.26 -14.90
C PHE A 369 16.06 11.70 -15.15
N VAL A 370 15.64 12.63 -14.29
CA VAL A 370 16.03 14.04 -14.36
C VAL A 370 17.34 14.21 -13.58
N SER A 371 18.34 14.83 -14.22
CA SER A 371 19.60 15.17 -13.57
C SER A 371 19.46 16.44 -12.73
N ALA A 372 20.10 16.48 -11.57
CA ALA A 372 20.06 17.66 -10.71
C ALA A 372 20.73 18.89 -11.36
N GLU A 373 21.70 18.67 -12.25
CA GLU A 373 22.48 19.73 -12.89
C GLU A 373 21.90 20.18 -14.24
N GLN A 374 21.08 19.34 -14.87
CA GLN A 374 20.58 19.54 -16.22
C GLN A 374 19.13 19.10 -16.22
N ASP A 375 18.18 20.04 -16.35
CA ASP A 375 16.73 19.82 -16.54
C ASP A 375 16.37 18.99 -17.80
N LYS A 376 17.33 18.26 -18.37
CA LYS A 376 17.16 17.37 -19.49
C LYS A 376 17.06 15.93 -18.98
N PRO A 377 16.04 15.17 -19.43
CA PRO A 377 15.93 13.76 -19.09
C PRO A 377 17.16 13.00 -19.62
N LYS A 378 17.81 12.25 -18.74
CA LYS A 378 18.86 11.29 -19.07
C LYS A 378 18.24 9.89 -19.13
N THR A 379 18.79 9.04 -19.99
CA THR A 379 18.43 7.62 -20.01
C THR A 379 19.54 6.82 -19.36
N GLY A 380 19.18 5.89 -18.47
CA GLY A 380 20.10 4.96 -17.83
C GLY A 380 19.64 3.51 -17.99
N LEU A 381 20.60 2.59 -17.95
CA LEU A 381 20.34 1.16 -17.96
C LEU A 381 20.52 0.60 -16.54
N ILE A 382 19.49 -0.09 -16.03
CA ILE A 382 19.55 -0.77 -14.74
C ILE A 382 20.24 -2.13 -14.90
N ASP A 383 21.15 -2.42 -13.97
CA ASP A 383 21.85 -3.70 -13.86
C ASP A 383 22.12 -4.02 -12.38
N TRP A 384 21.28 -4.86 -11.77
CA TRP A 384 21.44 -5.33 -10.40
C TRP A 384 21.67 -6.84 -10.38
N GLN A 385 22.63 -7.27 -9.57
CA GLN A 385 22.98 -8.68 -9.42
C GLN A 385 22.96 -9.04 -7.94
N MET A 386 22.31 -10.16 -7.61
CA MET A 386 22.37 -10.74 -6.27
C MET A 386 22.94 -12.14 -6.35
N PHE A 387 23.93 -12.39 -5.51
CA PHE A 387 24.58 -13.68 -5.36
C PHE A 387 24.34 -14.22 -3.95
N ALA A 388 24.09 -15.52 -3.86
CA ALA A 388 24.03 -16.25 -2.60
C ALA A 388 25.18 -17.25 -2.56
N HIS A 389 25.88 -17.34 -1.42
CA HIS A 389 26.85 -18.39 -1.16
C HIS A 389 26.24 -19.40 -0.21
N TYR A 390 25.97 -20.60 -0.71
CA TYR A 390 25.39 -21.71 0.03
C TYR A 390 26.50 -22.57 0.60
N GLY A 391 26.35 -23.01 1.84
CA GLY A 391 27.34 -23.86 2.49
C GLY A 391 27.00 -24.16 3.94
N GLY A 392 27.91 -24.84 4.64
CA GLY A 392 27.68 -25.23 6.03
C GLY A 392 26.95 -26.57 6.19
N PRO A 393 26.66 -26.98 7.45
CA PRO A 393 26.04 -28.27 7.76
C PRO A 393 24.57 -28.36 7.35
N THR A 394 23.93 -27.22 7.12
CA THR A 394 22.52 -27.11 6.77
C THR A 394 22.29 -26.72 5.32
N TRP A 395 23.37 -26.53 4.54
CA TRP A 395 23.34 -26.01 3.16
C TRP A 395 22.66 -24.65 2.99
N THR A 396 22.46 -23.93 4.10
CA THR A 396 21.86 -22.60 4.15
C THR A 396 22.74 -21.54 3.49
N ALA A 397 22.18 -20.38 3.13
CA ALA A 397 22.92 -19.24 2.62
C ALA A 397 23.76 -18.69 3.76
N GLN A 398 25.05 -18.65 3.50
CA GLN A 398 26.06 -18.15 4.44
C GLN A 398 26.44 -16.72 4.12
N GLY A 399 26.16 -16.26 2.90
CA GLY A 399 26.30 -14.86 2.54
C GLY A 399 25.48 -14.45 1.34
N LEU A 400 25.08 -13.19 1.36
CA LEU A 400 24.39 -12.51 0.28
C LEU A 400 25.29 -11.37 -0.22
N LEU A 401 25.36 -11.18 -1.53
CA LEU A 401 26.05 -10.06 -2.17
C LEU A 401 25.14 -9.44 -3.22
N LEU A 402 24.74 -8.20 -2.99
CA LEU A 402 24.01 -7.38 -3.93
C LEU A 402 24.95 -6.38 -4.58
N VAL A 403 24.92 -6.26 -5.91
CA VAL A 403 25.82 -5.42 -6.70
C VAL A 403 25.02 -4.60 -7.69
N ASP A 404 25.26 -3.29 -7.74
CA ASP A 404 24.72 -2.38 -8.75
C ASP A 404 25.80 -2.08 -9.80
N ARG A 405 25.55 -2.50 -11.03
CA ARG A 405 26.38 -2.26 -12.21
C ARG A 405 25.69 -1.35 -13.25
N SER A 406 24.62 -0.65 -12.83
CA SER A 406 23.83 0.19 -13.72
C SER A 406 24.69 1.21 -14.45
N ASN A 407 24.39 1.46 -15.72
CA ASN A 407 25.17 2.29 -16.63
C ASN A 407 26.63 1.82 -16.85
N GLU A 408 26.81 0.50 -17.01
CA GLU A 408 28.05 -0.17 -17.44
C GLU A 408 29.24 -0.09 -16.46
N GLY A 409 29.02 0.30 -15.20
CA GLY A 409 30.08 0.45 -14.21
C GLY A 409 29.68 -0.03 -12.82
N PHE A 410 30.64 -0.51 -12.03
CA PHE A 410 30.39 -0.83 -10.61
C PHE A 410 30.07 0.47 -9.86
N ARG A 411 28.85 0.57 -9.35
CA ARG A 411 28.39 1.75 -8.60
C ARG A 411 28.44 1.50 -7.10
N GLN A 412 27.90 0.38 -6.66
CA GLN A 412 27.80 0.04 -5.25
C GLN A 412 27.64 -1.47 -5.05
N ALA A 413 27.95 -1.93 -3.85
CA ALA A 413 27.59 -3.26 -3.40
C ALA A 413 27.14 -3.24 -1.94
N MET A 414 26.28 -4.20 -1.59
CA MET A 414 25.94 -4.55 -0.22
C MET A 414 26.20 -6.02 0.01
N GLU A 415 26.64 -6.39 1.20
CA GLU A 415 26.79 -7.81 1.58
C GLU A 415 26.27 -8.05 2.99
N LEU A 416 25.79 -9.27 3.21
CA LEU A 416 25.38 -9.81 4.50
C LEU A 416 26.04 -11.17 4.69
N THR A 417 26.53 -11.47 5.89
CA THR A 417 27.12 -12.79 6.19
C THR A 417 26.49 -13.39 7.44
N ALA A 418 26.30 -14.71 7.46
CA ALA A 418 25.80 -15.43 8.64
C ALA A 418 26.75 -15.28 9.85
N LYS A 419 28.02 -14.97 9.62
CA LYS A 419 29.03 -14.83 10.68
C LYS A 419 28.72 -13.74 11.70
N ASP A 420 28.22 -12.59 11.24
CA ASP A 420 27.97 -11.42 12.09
C ASP A 420 26.59 -10.80 11.90
N CYS A 421 25.83 -11.23 10.88
CA CYS A 421 24.51 -10.71 10.56
C CYS A 421 24.45 -9.19 10.44
N GLN A 422 25.53 -8.58 9.95
CA GLN A 422 25.60 -7.15 9.70
C GLN A 422 25.66 -6.86 8.22
N TRP A 423 24.72 -6.05 7.74
CA TRP A 423 24.81 -5.47 6.41
C TRP A 423 26.02 -4.53 6.32
N ARG A 424 26.83 -4.76 5.31
CA ARG A 424 27.93 -3.87 4.92
C ARG A 424 27.68 -3.33 3.53
N ARG A 425 28.21 -2.15 3.26
CA ARG A 425 28.15 -1.50 1.95
C ARG A 425 29.52 -1.06 1.48
N LYS A 426 29.64 -0.94 0.17
CA LYS A 426 30.79 -0.38 -0.54
C LYS A 426 30.29 0.54 -1.64
N ILE A 427 30.74 1.79 -1.62
CA ILE A 427 30.40 2.82 -2.63
C ILE A 427 31.58 2.93 -3.58
N SER A 428 31.39 2.68 -4.87
CA SER A 428 32.41 2.55 -5.92
C SER A 428 33.33 1.32 -5.82
N ALA A 429 33.95 0.94 -6.94
CA ALA A 429 34.84 -0.22 -7.02
C ALA A 429 36.07 -0.10 -6.10
N LYS A 430 36.54 1.12 -5.84
CA LYS A 430 37.71 1.42 -4.99
C LYS A 430 37.34 1.78 -3.55
N GLY A 431 36.05 1.87 -3.24
CA GLY A 431 35.58 2.20 -1.90
C GLY A 431 35.94 1.14 -0.86
N ASN A 432 36.01 1.57 0.39
CA ASN A 432 36.12 0.66 1.53
C ASN A 432 34.74 0.13 1.94
N TRP A 433 34.73 -1.07 2.52
CA TRP A 433 33.53 -1.63 3.14
C TRP A 433 33.26 -0.94 4.48
N SER A 434 32.00 -0.57 4.72
CA SER A 434 31.54 -0.01 5.99
C SER A 434 30.22 -0.64 6.40
N ASN A 435 29.93 -0.71 7.70
CA ASN A 435 28.61 -1.11 8.18
C ASN A 435 27.54 -0.12 7.69
N VAL A 436 26.34 -0.63 7.44
CA VAL A 436 25.17 0.16 7.06
C VAL A 436 24.53 0.72 8.33
N GLY A 437 24.34 2.04 8.38
CA GLY A 437 23.61 2.70 9.47
C GLY A 437 22.09 2.57 9.28
N LYS A 438 21.31 2.81 10.33
CA LYS A 438 19.84 2.92 10.21
C LYS A 438 19.49 4.04 9.21
N ASP A 439 18.47 3.79 8.38
CA ASP A 439 17.90 4.73 7.40
C ASP A 439 18.90 5.30 6.39
N SER A 440 19.93 4.53 6.03
CA SER A 440 20.89 4.98 5.03
C SER A 440 20.42 4.62 3.61
N SER A 441 19.98 5.63 2.85
CA SER A 441 19.83 5.49 1.40
C SER A 441 21.21 5.41 0.74
N ILE A 442 21.39 4.48 -0.19
CA ILE A 442 22.63 4.29 -0.94
C ILE A 442 22.34 4.53 -2.41
N SER A 443 22.46 5.77 -2.87
CA SER A 443 22.29 6.10 -4.28
C SER A 443 22.60 7.56 -4.59
N LEU A 444 23.86 7.88 -4.86
CA LEU A 444 24.14 9.07 -5.65
C LEU A 444 25.15 8.66 -6.72
N LEU A 445 24.84 8.97 -7.97
CA LEU A 445 25.85 9.03 -9.01
C LEU A 445 26.87 10.13 -8.66
N GLU A 446 28.06 10.05 -9.24
CA GLU A 446 28.96 11.21 -9.28
C GLU A 446 28.18 12.38 -9.93
N GLY A 447 28.02 13.49 -9.22
CA GLY A 447 27.19 14.64 -9.65
C GLY A 447 25.79 14.72 -9.00
N GLY A 448 25.42 13.80 -8.12
CA GLY A 448 24.17 13.88 -7.35
C GLY A 448 22.93 13.33 -8.07
N ASP A 449 23.07 12.82 -9.29
CA ASP A 449 21.98 12.18 -10.02
C ASP A 449 21.59 10.83 -9.37
N TYR A 450 20.29 10.56 -9.25
CA TYR A 450 19.78 9.27 -8.80
C TYR A 450 19.25 8.49 -10.01
N LEU A 451 19.96 7.42 -10.40
CA LEU A 451 19.48 6.43 -11.37
C LEU A 451 18.85 5.21 -10.68
N SER A 452 19.62 4.60 -9.78
CA SER A 452 19.21 3.43 -9.00
C SER A 452 19.94 3.35 -7.68
N GLY A 453 19.35 2.66 -6.71
CA GLY A 453 19.78 2.64 -5.33
C GLY A 453 19.38 1.39 -4.58
N PHE A 454 20.09 1.18 -3.46
CA PHE A 454 19.67 0.24 -2.43
C PHE A 454 19.22 1.06 -1.22
N GLU A 455 17.95 0.93 -0.85
CA GLU A 455 17.36 1.62 0.28
C GLU A 455 17.25 0.67 1.46
N PHE A 456 18.07 0.93 2.48
CA PHE A 456 18.10 0.15 3.70
C PHE A 456 17.08 0.69 4.71
N HIS A 457 15.99 -0.05 4.89
CA HIS A 457 14.96 0.27 5.87
C HIS A 457 15.28 -0.34 7.23
N SER A 458 15.74 -1.60 7.25
CA SER A 458 16.15 -2.28 8.47
C SER A 458 17.08 -3.44 8.15
N GLU A 459 17.66 -4.07 9.19
CA GLU A 459 18.44 -5.30 9.05
C GLU A 459 17.69 -6.40 8.30
N LYS A 460 16.35 -6.35 8.30
CA LYS A 460 15.47 -7.34 7.69
C LYS A 460 14.85 -6.88 6.38
N HIS A 461 14.97 -5.62 5.97
CA HIS A 461 14.27 -5.10 4.80
C HIS A 461 15.12 -4.12 4.00
N LEU A 462 15.33 -4.46 2.73
CA LEU A 462 16.03 -3.65 1.73
C LEU A 462 15.16 -3.51 0.49
N SER A 463 15.03 -2.30 -0.04
CA SER A 463 14.35 -2.07 -1.33
C SER A 463 15.36 -1.65 -2.40
N LEU A 464 15.25 -2.24 -3.59
CA LEU A 464 16.01 -1.87 -4.77
C LEU A 464 15.14 -0.92 -5.59
N ARG A 465 15.60 0.32 -5.67
CA ARG A 465 14.85 1.43 -6.25
C ARG A 465 15.51 1.92 -7.53
N MET A 466 14.68 2.31 -8.49
CA MET A 466 15.12 3.07 -9.65
C MET A 466 14.30 4.35 -9.79
N ASN A 467 14.93 5.36 -10.36
CA ASN A 467 14.24 6.60 -10.72
C ASN A 467 13.61 6.44 -12.10
N THR A 468 12.35 6.84 -12.21
CA THR A 468 11.55 6.81 -13.44
C THR A 468 10.96 8.21 -13.68
N PRO A 469 10.31 8.47 -14.83
CA PRO A 469 9.61 9.73 -15.06
C PRO A 469 8.58 10.08 -13.97
N GLU A 470 8.04 9.07 -13.28
CA GLU A 470 7.04 9.21 -12.22
C GLU A 470 7.66 9.35 -10.82
N GLY A 471 8.98 9.28 -10.72
CA GLY A 471 9.74 9.35 -9.46
C GLY A 471 10.40 8.04 -9.10
N LEU A 472 10.67 7.85 -7.80
CA LEU A 472 11.32 6.65 -7.30
C LEU A 472 10.31 5.49 -7.23
N VAL A 473 10.68 4.36 -7.83
CA VAL A 473 9.87 3.13 -7.83
C VAL A 473 10.66 2.00 -7.18
N ASP A 474 9.98 1.28 -6.28
CA ASP A 474 10.44 0.01 -5.71
C ASP A 474 10.23 -1.12 -6.73
N SER A 475 11.33 -1.66 -7.25
CA SER A 475 11.30 -2.74 -8.24
C SER A 475 11.43 -4.12 -7.61
N ILE A 476 12.30 -4.24 -6.60
CA ILE A 476 12.56 -5.48 -5.89
C ILE A 476 12.68 -5.17 -4.41
N ASN A 477 11.98 -5.91 -3.56
CA ASN A 477 12.16 -5.87 -2.11
C ASN A 477 12.80 -7.16 -1.62
N LEU A 478 13.80 -7.03 -0.76
CA LEU A 478 14.47 -8.13 -0.09
C LEU A 478 14.08 -8.11 1.38
N HIS A 479 13.49 -9.20 1.85
CA HIS A 479 13.32 -9.46 3.27
C HIS A 479 14.35 -10.48 3.70
N THR A 480 15.06 -10.24 4.80
CA THR A 480 16.09 -11.16 5.29
C THR A 480 15.94 -11.46 6.78
N VAL A 481 16.21 -12.70 7.15
CA VAL A 481 16.41 -13.10 8.55
C VAL A 481 17.76 -13.80 8.62
N CYS A 482 18.71 -13.15 9.30
CA CYS A 482 20.05 -13.70 9.50
C CYS A 482 20.22 -14.23 10.91
N LYS A 483 20.80 -15.42 11.03
CA LYS A 483 21.25 -16.04 12.28
C LYS A 483 22.66 -16.62 12.04
N PRO A 484 23.43 -16.94 13.10
CA PRO A 484 24.78 -17.53 12.99
C PRO A 484 24.88 -18.81 12.13
N LYS A 485 23.76 -19.52 11.93
CA LYS A 485 23.69 -20.76 11.16
C LYS A 485 23.29 -20.57 9.69
N GLY A 486 22.83 -19.38 9.30
CA GLY A 486 22.37 -19.13 7.94
C GLY A 486 21.53 -17.88 7.78
N ILE A 487 21.22 -17.58 6.53
CA ILE A 487 20.43 -16.44 6.10
C ILE A 487 19.23 -16.98 5.34
N ASN A 488 18.04 -16.52 5.73
CA ASN A 488 16.84 -16.69 4.91
C ASN A 488 16.58 -15.39 4.16
N VAL A 489 16.22 -15.48 2.88
CA VAL A 489 15.90 -14.32 2.05
C VAL A 489 14.61 -14.52 1.26
N ARG A 490 13.76 -13.50 1.24
CA ARG A 490 12.55 -13.42 0.43
C ARG A 490 12.68 -12.26 -0.52
N VAL A 491 12.38 -12.51 -1.78
CA VAL A 491 12.48 -11.53 -2.86
C VAL A 491 11.09 -11.31 -3.43
N SER A 492 10.52 -10.14 -3.19
CA SER A 492 9.24 -9.77 -3.78
C SER A 492 9.43 -8.70 -4.85
N MET A 493 8.59 -8.75 -5.88
CA MET A 493 8.52 -7.74 -6.93
C MET A 493 7.14 -7.09 -6.87
N PRO A 494 7.03 -5.80 -6.54
CA PRO A 494 5.74 -5.10 -6.50
C PRO A 494 4.98 -5.15 -7.83
N ASN A 495 5.72 -5.15 -8.95
CA ASN A 495 5.19 -5.30 -10.29
C ASN A 495 5.76 -6.55 -10.98
N ILE A 496 4.92 -7.55 -11.25
CA ILE A 496 5.38 -8.82 -11.85
C ILE A 496 5.78 -8.66 -13.31
N ALA A 497 5.31 -7.62 -14.01
CA ALA A 497 5.73 -7.34 -15.38
C ALA A 497 7.22 -7.00 -15.47
N GLU A 498 7.84 -6.55 -14.38
CA GLU A 498 9.29 -6.32 -14.32
C GLU A 498 10.10 -7.62 -14.29
N SER A 499 9.49 -8.77 -13.99
CA SER A 499 10.19 -10.06 -14.00
C SER A 499 10.78 -10.43 -15.37
N ARG A 500 10.33 -9.80 -16.46
CA ARG A 500 10.94 -9.92 -17.80
C ARG A 500 12.42 -9.52 -17.84
N PHE A 501 12.85 -8.67 -16.91
CA PHE A 501 14.24 -8.22 -16.79
C PHE A 501 15.05 -9.11 -15.83
N LEU A 502 14.41 -10.05 -15.15
CA LEU A 502 15.01 -10.88 -14.13
C LEU A 502 15.41 -12.26 -14.69
N LYS A 503 16.65 -12.64 -14.42
CA LYS A 503 17.18 -13.99 -14.65
C LYS A 503 17.77 -14.52 -13.34
N GLY A 504 17.96 -15.82 -13.20
CA GLY A 504 18.59 -16.41 -12.02
C GLY A 504 17.75 -17.50 -11.37
N GLN A 505 18.15 -17.92 -10.17
CA GLN A 505 17.48 -18.97 -9.41
C GLN A 505 16.00 -18.67 -9.14
N ILE A 506 15.65 -17.43 -8.83
CA ILE A 506 14.26 -17.04 -8.51
C ILE A 506 13.43 -16.63 -9.75
N GLN A 507 13.98 -16.78 -10.95
CA GLN A 507 13.27 -16.42 -12.18
C GLN A 507 11.96 -17.20 -12.31
N VAL A 508 10.92 -16.53 -12.83
CA VAL A 508 9.63 -17.15 -13.12
C VAL A 508 9.77 -18.31 -14.13
N GLY A 509 9.09 -19.43 -13.90
CA GLY A 509 9.18 -20.64 -14.72
C GLY A 509 10.54 -21.36 -14.62
N ASN A 510 11.37 -20.98 -13.65
CA ASN A 510 12.65 -21.64 -13.43
C ASN A 510 12.48 -22.90 -12.57
N GLY A 511 12.29 -24.04 -13.22
CA GLY A 511 12.23 -25.33 -12.55
C GLY A 511 13.57 -25.81 -11.96
N ARG A 512 13.69 -27.13 -11.72
CA ARG A 512 14.76 -27.81 -10.97
C ARG A 512 16.21 -27.72 -11.52
N GLY A 513 16.49 -26.88 -12.52
CA GLY A 513 17.81 -26.74 -13.12
C GLY A 513 18.75 -25.85 -12.29
N GLN A 514 19.41 -26.42 -11.29
CA GLN A 514 20.22 -25.71 -10.29
C GLN A 514 21.58 -25.22 -10.85
N ASN A 515 22.29 -26.09 -11.56
CA ASN A 515 23.71 -25.88 -11.88
C ASN A 515 23.97 -24.78 -12.91
N LYS A 516 22.93 -24.33 -13.63
CA LYS A 516 23.07 -23.25 -14.63
C LYS A 516 23.33 -21.88 -14.01
N PHE A 517 23.11 -21.72 -12.70
CA PHE A 517 23.35 -20.46 -11.98
C PHE A 517 24.58 -20.47 -11.10
N ALA A 518 25.32 -21.58 -11.05
CA ALA A 518 26.60 -21.64 -10.36
C ALA A 518 27.58 -20.60 -10.96
N VAL A 519 28.34 -19.94 -10.09
CA VAL A 519 29.25 -18.87 -10.46
C VAL A 519 30.67 -19.26 -10.08
N ASP A 520 31.50 -19.49 -11.10
CA ASP A 520 32.90 -19.92 -10.91
C ASP A 520 33.84 -18.79 -10.43
N LYS A 521 33.32 -17.57 -10.29
CA LYS A 521 34.09 -16.41 -9.82
C LYS A 521 34.15 -16.40 -8.29
N LYS A 522 35.33 -16.05 -7.76
CA LYS A 522 35.49 -15.79 -6.32
C LYS A 522 34.61 -14.62 -5.88
N TRP A 523 34.17 -14.63 -4.61
CA TRP A 523 33.31 -13.60 -4.02
C TRP A 523 33.83 -12.17 -4.23
N VAL A 524 35.14 -11.97 -4.04
CA VAL A 524 35.78 -10.65 -4.24
C VAL A 524 35.72 -10.18 -5.69
N ALA A 525 35.84 -11.11 -6.66
CA ALA A 525 35.75 -10.79 -8.08
C ALA A 525 34.32 -10.44 -8.52
N LEU A 526 33.31 -10.89 -7.77
CA LEU A 526 31.91 -10.50 -7.98
C LEU A 526 31.63 -9.08 -7.45
N GLY A 527 32.44 -8.62 -6.50
CA GLY A 527 32.32 -7.31 -5.87
C GLY A 527 32.29 -7.35 -4.35
N GLY A 528 32.31 -8.55 -3.74
CA GLY A 528 32.25 -8.78 -2.30
C GLY A 528 33.55 -8.48 -1.54
N SER A 529 33.51 -8.61 -0.21
CA SER A 529 34.68 -8.33 0.64
C SER A 529 35.62 -9.52 0.81
N ASP A 530 36.90 -9.22 1.09
CA ASP A 530 37.87 -10.23 1.54
C ASP A 530 37.48 -10.87 2.87
N TYR A 531 36.73 -10.15 3.72
CA TYR A 531 36.22 -10.66 4.98
C TYR A 531 35.25 -11.82 4.74
N ALA A 532 34.23 -11.60 3.90
CA ALA A 532 33.23 -12.62 3.56
C ALA A 532 33.88 -13.80 2.85
N ASN A 533 34.77 -13.53 1.88
CA ASN A 533 35.50 -14.58 1.18
C ASN A 533 36.30 -15.49 2.12
N ARG A 534 36.99 -14.94 3.12
CA ARG A 534 37.71 -15.74 4.13
C ARG A 534 36.78 -16.57 5.01
N PHE A 535 35.60 -16.02 5.35
CA PHE A 535 34.59 -16.77 6.09
C PHE A 535 34.14 -18.00 5.30
N PHE A 536 33.80 -17.85 4.01
CA PHE A 536 33.38 -18.97 3.16
C PHE A 536 34.47 -20.04 2.96
N GLN A 537 35.73 -19.62 2.81
CA GLN A 537 36.86 -20.56 2.75
C GLN A 537 36.98 -21.41 4.03
N GLY A 538 36.62 -20.86 5.19
CA GLY A 538 36.58 -21.61 6.45
C GLY A 538 35.47 -22.66 6.50
N LEU A 539 34.38 -22.47 5.77
CA LEU A 539 33.26 -23.42 5.69
C LEU A 539 33.58 -24.62 4.79
N ALA A 540 34.29 -24.39 3.68
CA ALA A 540 34.65 -25.45 2.73
C ALA A 540 35.55 -26.55 3.33
N GLY A 541 36.26 -26.25 4.42
CA GLY A 541 37.13 -27.21 5.12
C GLY A 541 36.40 -28.14 6.10
N GLN A 542 35.11 -27.92 6.39
CA GLN A 542 34.35 -28.76 7.30
C GLN A 542 33.64 -29.87 6.49
N GLN A 543 34.08 -31.12 6.66
CA GLN A 543 33.32 -32.28 6.16
C GLN A 543 32.01 -32.39 6.95
N TYR A 544 30.91 -32.02 6.33
CA TYR A 544 29.59 -32.25 6.89
C TYR A 544 29.16 -33.68 6.58
N SER A 545 28.83 -34.46 7.61
CA SER A 545 28.31 -35.81 7.41
C SER A 545 27.03 -35.73 6.58
N LEU A 546 26.92 -36.59 5.58
CA LEU A 546 25.71 -36.74 4.77
C LEU A 546 24.47 -36.75 5.65
N LEU A 547 23.50 -35.92 5.26
CA LEU A 547 22.22 -35.71 5.94
C LEU A 547 21.56 -37.02 6.34
N THR A 548 21.57 -37.33 7.64
CA THR A 548 20.62 -38.31 8.19
C THR A 548 19.25 -37.66 8.21
N SER A 549 18.29 -38.25 7.50
CA SER A 549 16.89 -37.85 7.58
C SER A 549 16.41 -37.92 9.03
N CYS A 550 15.60 -36.94 9.44
CA CYS A 550 14.90 -36.96 10.72
C CYS A 550 14.20 -38.30 10.96
N THR A 551 14.29 -38.83 12.17
CA THR A 551 13.42 -39.93 12.61
C THR A 551 11.97 -39.45 12.66
N ALA A 552 11.02 -40.39 12.64
CA ALA A 552 9.59 -40.05 12.76
C ALA A 552 9.27 -39.29 14.06
N SER A 553 9.98 -39.58 15.16
CA SER A 553 9.80 -38.87 16.43
C SER A 553 10.33 -37.43 16.37
N GLU A 554 11.48 -37.21 15.73
CA GLU A 554 12.04 -35.86 15.55
C GLU A 554 11.17 -35.02 14.62
N ARG A 555 10.67 -35.61 13.52
CA ARG A 555 9.73 -34.93 12.62
C ARG A 555 8.46 -34.50 13.35
N ALA A 556 7.86 -35.36 14.17
CA ALA A 556 6.66 -35.01 14.93
C ALA A 556 6.91 -33.85 15.92
N LYS A 557 8.10 -33.78 16.52
CA LYS A 557 8.51 -32.64 17.36
C LYS A 557 8.70 -31.38 16.53
N ALA A 558 9.34 -31.47 15.37
CA ALA A 558 9.52 -30.35 14.45
C ALA A 558 8.17 -29.80 13.96
N GLU A 559 7.21 -30.67 13.65
CA GLU A 559 5.82 -30.29 13.31
C GLU A 559 5.15 -29.49 14.45
N GLN A 560 5.31 -29.92 15.71
CA GLN A 560 4.77 -29.18 16.85
C GLN A 560 5.41 -27.80 17.00
N ILE A 561 6.73 -27.70 16.79
CA ILE A 561 7.46 -26.44 16.83
C ILE A 561 6.99 -25.52 15.70
N CYS A 562 6.86 -26.01 14.48
CA CYS A 562 6.37 -25.22 13.36
C CYS A 562 4.92 -24.80 13.54
N VAL A 563 4.06 -25.64 14.10
CA VAL A 563 2.68 -25.26 14.49
C VAL A 563 2.69 -24.13 15.52
N LYS A 564 3.57 -24.20 16.52
CA LYS A 564 3.68 -23.17 17.56
C LYS A 564 3.99 -21.80 16.97
N HIS A 565 4.82 -21.73 15.93
CA HIS A 565 5.31 -20.49 15.33
C HIS A 565 4.49 -20.02 14.10
N LEU A 566 4.01 -20.94 13.27
CA LEU A 566 3.30 -20.64 12.02
C LEU A 566 1.77 -20.83 12.14
N GLY A 567 1.29 -21.47 13.21
CA GLY A 567 -0.12 -21.75 13.48
C GLY A 567 -0.65 -23.01 12.82
N GLU A 568 -1.71 -23.59 13.41
CA GLU A 568 -2.34 -24.84 12.93
C GLU A 568 -2.94 -24.70 11.51
N LYS A 569 -3.32 -23.48 11.11
CA LYS A 569 -3.83 -23.21 9.76
C LYS A 569 -2.78 -23.49 8.69
N MET A 570 -1.49 -23.21 8.95
CA MET A 570 -0.40 -23.45 7.99
C MET A 570 -0.14 -24.94 7.77
N LYS A 571 -0.23 -25.76 8.83
CA LYS A 571 -0.08 -27.22 8.73
C LYS A 571 -1.10 -27.87 7.80
N ASN A 572 -2.33 -27.36 7.80
CA ASN A 572 -3.43 -27.89 6.98
C ASN A 572 -3.57 -27.17 5.63
N ALA A 573 -2.72 -26.19 5.35
CA ALA A 573 -2.80 -25.43 4.11
C ALA A 573 -2.30 -26.25 2.91
N LYS A 574 -2.84 -25.95 1.73
CA LYS A 574 -2.39 -26.51 0.45
C LYS A 574 -1.55 -25.49 -0.32
N GLY A 575 -0.88 -25.96 -1.38
CA GLY A 575 0.00 -25.13 -2.22
C GLY A 575 1.18 -24.56 -1.43
N THR A 576 1.60 -23.35 -1.79
CA THR A 576 2.79 -22.70 -1.23
C THR A 576 2.77 -22.62 0.31
N LYS A 577 1.60 -22.38 0.93
CA LYS A 577 1.49 -22.35 2.40
C LYS A 577 1.82 -23.71 3.05
N GLY A 578 1.36 -24.80 2.45
CA GLY A 578 1.68 -26.15 2.93
C GLY A 578 3.15 -26.50 2.70
N GLU A 579 3.74 -26.01 1.60
CA GLU A 579 5.17 -26.17 1.33
C GLU A 579 6.03 -25.44 2.34
N ILE A 580 5.72 -24.17 2.67
CA ILE A 580 6.39 -23.39 3.72
C ILE A 580 6.37 -24.12 5.07
N PHE A 581 5.23 -24.70 5.43
CA PHE A 581 5.13 -25.47 6.67
C PHE A 581 6.04 -26.70 6.64
N ASN A 582 6.08 -27.43 5.52
CA ASN A 582 6.97 -28.59 5.38
C ASN A 582 8.45 -28.20 5.42
N ASP A 583 8.81 -27.04 4.90
CA ASP A 583 10.18 -26.49 4.95
C ASP A 583 10.59 -26.16 6.37
N CYS A 584 9.73 -25.45 7.10
CA CYS A 584 9.93 -25.24 8.53
C CYS A 584 10.20 -26.56 9.26
N VAL A 585 9.39 -27.60 9.00
CA VAL A 585 9.55 -28.92 9.66
C VAL A 585 10.90 -29.53 9.31
N PHE A 586 11.30 -29.45 8.05
CA PHE A 586 12.56 -29.98 7.56
C PHE A 586 13.77 -29.26 8.17
N ASP A 587 13.71 -27.93 8.28
CA ASP A 587 14.78 -27.12 8.84
C ASP A 587 14.89 -27.26 10.34
N VAL A 588 13.76 -27.24 11.06
CA VAL A 588 13.74 -27.47 12.52
C VAL A 588 14.34 -28.83 12.83
N CYS A 589 14.09 -29.82 11.99
CA CYS A 589 14.67 -31.15 12.06
C CYS A 589 16.21 -31.16 12.02
N ARG A 590 16.83 -30.21 11.31
CA ARG A 590 18.28 -30.15 11.07
C ARG A 590 18.99 -29.12 11.94
N GLY A 591 18.24 -28.10 12.31
CA GLY A 591 18.79 -26.87 12.84
C GLY A 591 18.30 -26.53 14.23
N GLY A 592 17.06 -26.91 14.57
CA GLY A 592 16.40 -26.55 15.82
C GLY A 592 15.30 -25.49 15.66
N GLU A 593 14.70 -25.09 16.78
CA GLU A 593 13.56 -24.17 16.83
C GLU A 593 13.84 -22.78 16.22
N GLU A 594 15.09 -22.36 16.13
CA GLU A 594 15.46 -21.08 15.53
C GLU A 594 15.03 -20.94 14.06
N PHE A 595 14.87 -22.05 13.34
CA PHE A 595 14.39 -22.04 11.96
C PHE A 595 12.88 -21.78 11.89
N ALA A 596 12.11 -22.30 12.84
CA ALA A 596 10.69 -21.96 12.95
C ALA A 596 10.49 -20.50 13.35
N ILE A 597 11.31 -19.98 14.27
CA ILE A 597 11.32 -18.55 14.62
C ILE A 597 11.67 -17.71 13.39
N ALA A 598 12.68 -18.12 12.61
CA ALA A 598 13.05 -17.39 11.40
C ALA A 598 11.93 -17.41 10.35
N ALA A 599 11.24 -18.55 10.17
CA ALA A 599 10.09 -18.66 9.28
C ALA A 599 8.93 -17.76 9.73
N GLU A 600 8.61 -17.73 11.04
CA GLU A 600 7.63 -16.80 11.60
C GLU A 600 8.02 -15.35 11.36
N GLU A 601 9.28 -14.98 11.65
CA GLU A 601 9.79 -13.63 11.44
C GLU A 601 9.65 -13.20 9.95
N MET A 602 9.96 -14.10 9.01
CA MET A 602 9.82 -13.87 7.57
C MET A 602 8.37 -13.73 7.08
N MET A 603 7.43 -14.27 7.83
CA MET A 603 5.99 -14.22 7.53
C MET A 603 5.29 -13.06 8.25
N SER A 604 5.88 -12.54 9.32
CA SER A 604 5.33 -11.43 10.07
C SER A 604 5.51 -10.12 9.30
N LYS A 605 4.39 -9.42 9.02
CA LYS A 605 4.33 -8.11 8.34
C LYS A 605 4.90 -6.93 9.15
N LYS A 606 5.75 -7.18 10.15
CA LYS A 606 6.15 -6.15 11.12
C LYS A 606 7.12 -5.13 10.56
#